data_AF-A0A2H0LZD8-F1
#
_entry.id   AF-A0A2H0LZD8-F1
#
_cell.length_a   1.000
_cell.length_b   1.000
_cell.length_c   1.000
_cell.angle_alpha   90.00
_cell.angle_beta   90.00
_cell.angle_gamma   90.00
#
_symmetry.space_group_name_H-M   'P 1'
#
loop_
_entity.id
_entity.type
_entity.pdbx_description
1 polymer ?
#
loop_
_entity_poly.entity_id
_entity_poly.type
_entity_poly.pdbx_seq_one_letter_code
_entity_poly.pdbx_strand_id
1 'polypeptide(L)'
;MDKVKYSGAEKRQFVRLPYRSPLQYKVCKEDTIKMIMHGYTENISQSGLLCNIKEDVPQDSVLWLLLDLGALTTCAEIEKRSIILQHGILGRVVRTYQKKNGSFDVGVRFLTREEPADTDLFRKVYIAEDMAHHNENR
;
A
#
# COMPACT_ATOMS: atom_id res chain seq x y z
N MET A 1 -9.30 23.74 45.23
CA MET A 1 -10.21 23.90 44.07
C MET A 1 -10.66 22.52 43.64
N ASP A 2 -11.89 22.16 44.01
CA ASP A 2 -12.47 20.86 43.70
C ASP A 2 -12.74 20.74 42.20
N LYS A 3 -12.19 19.69 41.58
CA LYS A 3 -12.43 19.37 40.18
C LYS A 3 -13.87 18.90 40.04
N VAL A 4 -14.68 19.63 39.28
CA VAL A 4 -16.04 19.23 38.88
C VAL A 4 -15.96 17.84 38.25
N LYS A 5 -16.55 16.83 38.91
CA LYS A 5 -16.68 15.47 38.37
C LYS A 5 -17.73 15.49 37.27
N TYR A 6 -17.31 15.19 36.04
CA TYR A 6 -18.23 15.00 34.92
C TYR A 6 -19.22 13.87 35.25
N SER A 7 -20.53 14.18 35.21
CA SER A 7 -21.63 13.28 35.57
C SER A 7 -22.40 12.73 34.35
N GLY A 8 -21.92 13.00 33.13
CA GLY A 8 -22.55 12.51 31.91
C GLY A 8 -22.38 11.00 31.73
N ALA A 9 -23.32 10.38 31.04
CA ALA A 9 -23.21 8.98 30.64
C ALA A 9 -21.92 8.74 29.84
N GLU A 10 -21.29 7.57 30.04
CA GLU A 10 -20.12 7.15 29.26
C GLU A 10 -20.49 7.13 27.76
N LYS A 11 -19.79 7.94 26.96
CA LYS A 11 -20.04 8.10 25.52
C LYS A 11 -19.10 7.27 24.66
N ARG A 12 -18.08 6.65 25.25
CA ARG A 12 -17.11 5.84 24.53
C ARG A 12 -17.77 4.53 24.10
N GLN A 13 -17.64 4.22 22.83
CA GLN A 13 -18.05 2.93 22.26
C GLN A 13 -17.10 1.78 22.63
N PHE A 14 -15.88 2.10 23.11
CA PHE A 14 -14.82 1.11 23.37
C PHE A 14 -14.08 1.39 24.67
N VAL A 15 -13.66 0.32 25.36
CA VAL A 15 -12.85 0.36 26.58
C VAL A 15 -11.45 0.92 26.27
N ARG A 16 -10.91 1.75 27.16
CA ARG A 16 -9.54 2.28 27.07
C ARG A 16 -8.66 1.70 28.16
N LEU A 17 -7.52 1.16 27.78
CA LEU A 17 -6.48 0.73 28.71
C LEU A 17 -5.49 1.88 28.92
N PRO A 18 -5.06 2.16 30.15
CA PRO A 18 -3.98 3.12 30.39
C PRO A 18 -2.69 2.59 29.77
N TYR A 19 -2.17 3.28 28.76
CA TYR A 19 -0.94 2.92 28.07
C TYR A 19 -0.11 4.18 27.83
N ARG A 20 1.17 4.16 28.20
CA ARG A 20 2.11 5.27 27.99
C ARG A 20 3.42 4.71 27.46
N SER A 21 3.80 5.14 26.26
CA SER A 21 5.09 4.85 25.65
C SER A 21 5.51 6.02 24.75
N PRO A 22 6.81 6.26 24.53
CA PRO A 22 7.26 7.19 23.51
C PRO A 22 6.73 6.81 22.13
N LEU A 23 6.26 7.81 21.36
CA LEU A 23 5.70 7.63 20.03
C LEU A 23 6.42 8.57 19.05
N GLN A 24 6.89 8.01 17.93
CA GLN A 24 7.32 8.80 16.79
C GLN A 24 6.11 9.07 15.89
N TYR A 25 6.00 10.29 15.36
CA TYR A 25 4.92 10.67 14.46
C TYR A 25 5.43 11.54 13.32
N LYS A 26 4.67 11.54 12.22
CA LYS A 26 4.84 12.48 11.10
C LYS A 26 3.49 13.16 10.86
N VAL A 27 3.52 14.45 10.53
CA VAL A 27 2.33 15.17 10.08
C VAL A 27 2.18 14.93 8.58
N CYS A 28 1.07 14.31 8.18
CA CYS A 28 0.77 14.06 6.77
C CYS A 28 0.06 15.27 6.16
N LYS A 29 0.46 15.66 4.94
CA LYS A 29 -0.29 16.63 4.13
C LYS A 29 -1.58 15.97 3.63
N GLU A 30 -2.59 16.78 3.34
CA GLU A 30 -3.87 16.31 2.83
C GLU A 30 -3.70 15.47 1.55
N ASP A 31 -2.83 15.90 0.63
CA ASP A 31 -2.57 15.17 -0.62
C ASP A 31 -1.94 13.80 -0.37
N THR A 32 -1.03 13.70 0.61
CA THR A 32 -0.46 12.42 1.03
C THR A 32 -1.54 11.49 1.56
N ILE A 33 -2.49 12.00 2.35
CA ILE A 33 -3.62 11.21 2.86
C ILE A 33 -4.50 10.76 1.71
N LYS A 34 -4.86 11.65 0.78
CA LYS A 34 -5.66 11.31 -0.40
C LYS A 34 -4.98 10.22 -1.24
N MET A 35 -3.68 10.33 -1.48
CA MET A 35 -2.90 9.33 -2.20
C MET A 35 -2.94 7.96 -1.51
N ILE A 36 -2.73 7.90 -0.19
CA ILE A 36 -2.82 6.64 0.58
C ILE A 36 -4.24 6.05 0.49
N MET A 37 -5.25 6.90 0.47
CA MET A 37 -6.65 6.47 0.39
C MET A 37 -7.12 6.11 -1.02
N HIS A 38 -6.34 6.42 -2.06
CA HIS A 38 -6.69 6.15 -3.46
C HIS A 38 -6.46 4.70 -3.89
N GLY A 39 -5.79 3.89 -3.07
CA GLY A 39 -5.64 2.47 -3.33
C GLY A 39 -5.64 1.64 -2.07
N TYR A 40 -6.16 0.43 -2.16
CA TYR A 40 -6.15 -0.52 -1.06
C TYR A 40 -5.97 -1.94 -1.59
N THR A 41 -5.33 -2.78 -0.79
CA THR A 41 -5.19 -4.21 -1.13
C THR A 41 -6.50 -4.92 -0.77
N GLU A 42 -7.07 -5.67 -1.72
CA GLU A 42 -8.28 -6.47 -1.49
C GLU A 42 -7.94 -7.87 -0.97
N ASN A 43 -6.93 -8.52 -1.57
CA ASN A 43 -6.43 -9.82 -1.12
C ASN A 43 -4.99 -10.07 -1.58
N ILE A 44 -4.29 -10.96 -0.89
CA ILE A 44 -2.91 -11.35 -1.15
C ILE A 44 -2.86 -12.88 -1.28
N SER A 45 -2.03 -13.37 -2.20
CA SER A 45 -1.76 -14.78 -2.46
C SER A 45 -0.25 -15.03 -2.55
N GLN A 46 0.15 -16.27 -2.79
CA GLN A 46 1.56 -16.65 -3.00
C GLN A 46 2.24 -15.88 -4.13
N SER A 47 1.57 -15.75 -5.26
CA SER A 47 2.19 -15.28 -6.50
C SER A 47 1.73 -13.89 -6.91
N GLY A 48 0.96 -13.21 -6.08
CA GLY A 48 0.38 -11.92 -6.43
C GLY A 48 -0.66 -11.42 -5.45
N LEU A 49 -1.26 -10.29 -5.81
CA LEU A 49 -2.32 -9.64 -5.06
C LEU A 49 -3.40 -9.06 -5.98
N LEU A 50 -4.56 -8.80 -5.40
CA LEU A 50 -5.58 -7.95 -5.98
C LEU A 50 -5.59 -6.64 -5.19
N CYS A 51 -5.50 -5.51 -5.89
CA CYS A 51 -5.67 -4.20 -5.31
C CYS A 51 -6.71 -3.39 -6.08
N ASN A 52 -7.28 -2.41 -5.40
CA ASN A 52 -8.04 -1.35 -6.02
C ASN A 52 -7.13 -0.14 -6.20
N ILE A 53 -7.14 0.48 -7.37
CA ILE A 53 -6.45 1.73 -7.67
C ILE A 53 -7.36 2.67 -8.46
N LYS A 54 -7.12 3.98 -8.37
CA LYS A 54 -7.96 4.98 -9.01
C LYS A 54 -7.60 5.21 -10.48
N GLU A 55 -6.33 5.03 -10.81
CA GLU A 55 -5.80 5.20 -12.16
C GLU A 55 -5.96 3.94 -13.01
N ASP A 56 -6.21 4.13 -14.31
CA ASP A 56 -6.14 3.03 -15.27
C ASP A 56 -4.67 2.70 -15.55
N VAL A 57 -4.24 1.52 -15.11
CA VAL A 57 -2.89 1.02 -15.35
C VAL A 57 -2.95 -0.04 -16.43
N PRO A 58 -2.21 0.11 -17.54
CA PRO A 58 -2.24 -0.87 -18.61
C PRO A 58 -1.78 -2.25 -18.16
N GLN A 59 -2.33 -3.28 -18.80
CA GLN A 59 -1.82 -4.64 -18.67
C GLN A 59 -0.32 -4.72 -19.04
N ASP A 60 0.39 -5.63 -18.40
CA ASP A 60 1.85 -5.85 -18.49
C ASP A 60 2.73 -4.75 -17.88
N SER A 61 2.14 -3.68 -17.37
CA SER A 61 2.87 -2.66 -16.61
C SER A 61 3.49 -3.25 -15.35
N VAL A 62 4.69 -2.78 -15.01
CA VAL A 62 5.35 -3.11 -13.75
C VAL A 62 5.02 -2.04 -12.72
N LEU A 63 4.49 -2.48 -11.58
CA LEU A 63 4.15 -1.66 -10.42
C LEU A 63 5.11 -1.95 -9.27
N TRP A 64 5.46 -0.89 -8.55
CA TRP A 64 6.04 -0.97 -7.22
C TRP A 64 4.97 -0.64 -6.19
N LEU A 65 4.63 -1.62 -5.35
CA LEU A 65 3.54 -1.51 -4.38
C LEU A 65 4.11 -1.46 -2.98
N LEU A 66 3.93 -0.32 -2.31
CA LEU A 66 4.25 -0.19 -0.89
C LEU A 66 3.21 -0.98 -0.07
N LEU A 67 3.70 -1.90 0.75
CA LEU A 67 2.86 -2.72 1.63
C LEU A 67 3.26 -2.47 3.09
N ASP A 68 2.31 -2.64 4.02
CA ASP A 68 2.66 -2.62 5.44
C ASP A 68 3.56 -3.82 5.80
N LEU A 69 4.23 -3.73 6.95
CA LEU A 69 5.19 -4.75 7.38
C LEU A 69 4.57 -6.16 7.53
N GLY A 70 3.30 -6.25 7.95
CA GLY A 70 2.60 -7.53 8.09
C GLY A 70 2.31 -8.17 6.74
N ALA A 71 1.82 -7.36 5.79
CA ALA A 71 1.59 -7.77 4.41
C ALA A 71 2.90 -8.16 3.72
N LEU A 72 3.99 -7.40 3.91
CA LEU A 72 5.31 -7.74 3.37
C LEU A 72 5.86 -9.05 3.93
N THR A 73 5.74 -9.26 5.23
CA THR A 73 6.20 -10.50 5.88
C THR A 73 5.44 -11.69 5.30
N THR A 74 4.12 -11.55 5.16
CA THR A 74 3.26 -12.52 4.48
C THR A 74 3.75 -12.79 3.05
N CYS A 75 3.93 -11.76 2.21
CA CYS A 75 4.39 -11.94 0.84
C CYS A 75 5.78 -12.58 0.74
N ALA A 76 6.72 -12.17 1.60
CA ALA A 76 8.09 -12.68 1.61
C ALA A 76 8.17 -14.15 2.05
N GLU A 77 7.29 -14.55 2.97
CA GLU A 77 7.18 -15.96 3.38
C GLU A 77 6.58 -16.81 2.28
N ILE A 78 5.56 -16.29 1.57
CA ILE A 78 4.85 -17.08 0.59
C ILE A 78 5.63 -17.19 -0.75
N GLU A 79 6.33 -16.15 -1.21
CA GLU A 79 7.23 -16.24 -2.38
C GLU A 79 8.59 -15.61 -2.08
N LYS A 80 9.51 -16.45 -1.59
CA LYS A 80 10.88 -16.10 -1.19
C LYS A 80 11.73 -15.48 -2.30
N ARG A 81 11.32 -15.63 -3.56
CA ARG A 81 12.04 -15.10 -4.73
C ARG A 81 11.48 -13.78 -5.22
N SER A 82 10.42 -13.26 -4.59
CA SER A 82 9.84 -11.95 -4.91
C SER A 82 10.87 -10.85 -4.79
N ILE A 83 10.81 -9.87 -5.69
CA ILE A 83 11.70 -8.70 -5.65
C ILE A 83 11.10 -7.65 -4.70
N ILE A 84 11.71 -7.50 -3.53
CA ILE A 84 11.36 -6.51 -2.52
C ILE A 84 12.38 -5.36 -2.54
N LEU A 85 11.89 -4.13 -2.65
CA LEU A 85 12.70 -2.90 -2.66
C LEU A 85 12.05 -1.88 -1.73
N GLN A 86 12.79 -1.35 -0.76
CA GLN A 86 12.35 -0.24 0.12
C GLN A 86 10.94 -0.42 0.75
N HIS A 87 10.64 -1.59 1.31
CA HIS A 87 9.32 -1.93 1.86
C HIS A 87 8.18 -2.01 0.83
N GLY A 88 8.51 -2.07 -0.45
CA GLY A 88 7.55 -2.39 -1.50
C GLY A 88 7.92 -3.66 -2.24
N ILE A 89 6.93 -4.23 -2.92
CA ILE A 89 7.08 -5.42 -3.76
C ILE A 89 6.87 -5.02 -5.23
N LEU A 90 7.67 -5.60 -6.13
CA LEU A 90 7.47 -5.44 -7.55
C LEU A 90 6.50 -6.49 -8.10
N GLY A 91 5.59 -6.05 -8.97
CA GLY A 91 4.66 -6.95 -9.64
C GLY A 91 4.23 -6.44 -11.01
N ARG A 92 3.82 -7.38 -11.87
CA ARG A 92 3.29 -7.12 -13.20
C ARG A 92 1.77 -7.15 -13.17
N VAL A 93 1.14 -6.17 -13.79
CA VAL A 93 -0.32 -6.15 -14.00
C VAL A 93 -0.71 -7.25 -14.98
N VAL A 94 -1.54 -8.18 -14.53
CA VAL A 94 -2.04 -9.31 -15.36
C VAL A 94 -3.49 -9.12 -15.80
N ARG A 95 -4.23 -8.24 -15.13
CA ARG A 95 -5.62 -7.89 -15.48
C ARG A 95 -6.04 -6.59 -14.81
N THR A 96 -6.92 -5.84 -15.46
CA THR A 96 -7.61 -4.67 -14.91
C THR A 96 -9.11 -4.76 -15.17
N TYR A 97 -9.92 -4.37 -14.20
CA TYR A 97 -11.37 -4.30 -14.32
C TYR A 97 -11.87 -2.95 -13.79
N GLN A 98 -12.55 -2.19 -14.62
CA GLN A 98 -13.14 -0.92 -14.20
C GLN A 98 -14.39 -1.16 -13.35
N LYS A 99 -14.46 -0.49 -12.20
CA LYS A 99 -15.62 -0.47 -11.31
C LYS A 99 -16.58 0.68 -11.66
N LYS A 100 -17.82 0.53 -11.21
CA LYS A 100 -18.88 1.55 -11.37
C LYS A 100 -18.53 2.92 -10.76
N ASN A 101 -17.67 2.95 -9.74
CA ASN A 101 -17.23 4.18 -9.07
C ASN A 101 -16.04 4.87 -9.77
N GLY A 102 -15.59 4.35 -10.92
CA GLY A 102 -14.45 4.90 -11.67
C GLY A 102 -13.07 4.41 -11.23
N SER A 103 -12.97 3.59 -10.18
CA SER A 103 -11.73 2.91 -9.80
C SER A 103 -11.53 1.60 -10.59
N PHE A 104 -10.38 0.96 -10.42
CA PHE A 104 -9.99 -0.25 -11.12
C PHE A 104 -9.57 -1.33 -10.12
N ASP A 105 -10.09 -2.54 -10.30
CA ASP A 105 -9.55 -3.74 -9.65
C ASP A 105 -8.41 -4.29 -10.52
N VAL A 106 -7.23 -4.35 -9.93
CA VAL A 106 -5.98 -4.65 -10.63
C VAL A 106 -5.35 -5.88 -10.02
N GLY A 107 -5.26 -6.92 -10.84
CA GLY A 107 -4.54 -8.14 -10.49
C GLY A 107 -3.06 -7.98 -10.80
N VAL A 108 -2.22 -8.19 -9.80
CA VAL A 108 -0.78 -8.04 -9.89
C VAL A 108 -0.10 -9.36 -9.56
N ARG A 109 0.73 -9.88 -10.48
CA ARG A 109 1.62 -11.03 -10.27
C ARG A 109 2.96 -10.55 -9.77
N PHE A 110 3.49 -11.09 -8.68
CA PHE A 110 4.81 -10.73 -8.18
C PHE A 110 5.90 -11.08 -9.19
N LEU A 111 6.84 -10.16 -9.38
CA LEU A 111 8.06 -10.41 -10.14
C LEU A 111 9.06 -11.15 -9.26
N THR A 112 9.74 -12.13 -9.86
CA THR A 112 10.73 -12.95 -9.17
C THR A 112 12.13 -12.73 -9.74
N ARG A 113 13.16 -13.10 -8.98
CA ARG A 113 14.56 -13.01 -9.44
C ARG A 113 14.92 -14.00 -10.56
N GLU A 114 14.05 -14.96 -10.84
CA GLU A 114 14.25 -15.98 -11.88
C GLU A 114 13.60 -15.58 -13.21
N GLU A 115 12.99 -14.39 -13.30
CA GLU A 115 12.45 -13.89 -14.56
C GLU A 115 13.57 -13.80 -15.60
N PRO A 116 13.36 -14.33 -16.81
CA PRO A 116 14.38 -14.28 -17.86
C PRO A 116 14.72 -12.83 -18.21
N ALA A 117 16.02 -12.54 -18.26
CA ALA A 117 16.60 -11.21 -18.52
C ALA A 117 16.14 -10.57 -19.84
N ASP A 118 15.59 -11.37 -20.75
CA ASP A 118 15.13 -10.99 -22.09
C ASP A 118 13.68 -10.48 -22.12
N THR A 119 13.01 -10.43 -20.97
CA THR A 119 11.67 -9.83 -20.91
C THR A 119 11.78 -8.32 -20.87
N ASP A 120 10.87 -7.70 -21.60
CA ASP A 120 10.61 -6.26 -21.79
C ASP A 120 10.26 -5.50 -20.49
N LEU A 121 10.78 -5.95 -19.34
CA LEU A 121 10.48 -5.56 -17.97
C LEU A 121 10.57 -4.05 -17.76
N PHE A 122 11.45 -3.39 -18.54
CA PHE A 122 11.74 -1.98 -18.43
C PHE A 122 10.97 -1.10 -19.42
N ARG A 123 10.23 -1.67 -20.40
CA ARG A 123 9.52 -0.84 -21.39
C ARG A 123 8.29 -0.12 -20.85
N LYS A 124 7.76 -0.54 -19.70
CA LYS A 124 6.56 0.06 -19.07
C LYS A 124 6.62 -0.01 -17.54
N VAL A 125 7.63 0.63 -16.94
CA VAL A 125 7.63 0.85 -15.49
C VAL A 125 6.70 2.01 -15.19
N TYR A 126 5.60 1.73 -14.48
CA TYR A 126 4.70 2.76 -14.00
C TYR A 126 5.14 3.17 -12.59
N ILE A 127 5.72 4.35 -12.52
CA ILE A 127 6.01 5.03 -11.25
C ILE A 127 4.86 6.01 -11.05
N ALA A 128 4.10 5.87 -9.97
CA ALA A 128 3.14 6.90 -9.59
C ALA A 128 3.91 8.21 -9.41
N GLU A 129 3.64 9.23 -10.24
CA GLU A 129 4.44 10.46 -10.35
C GLU A 129 4.56 11.21 -9.02
N ASP A 130 3.62 10.99 -8.09
CA ASP A 130 3.62 11.60 -6.75
C ASP A 130 4.67 11.02 -5.77
N MET A 131 5.31 9.89 -6.08
CA MET A 131 6.34 9.30 -5.21
C MET A 131 7.77 9.80 -5.49
N ALA A 132 8.02 10.41 -6.66
CA ALA A 132 9.37 10.83 -7.05
C ALA A 132 9.83 12.14 -6.36
N HIS A 133 8.91 13.02 -5.98
CA HIS A 133 9.24 14.38 -5.51
C HIS A 133 9.45 14.53 -4.00
N HIS A 134 9.53 13.43 -3.24
CA HIS A 134 9.72 13.51 -1.78
C HIS A 134 11.14 13.26 -1.27
N ASN A 135 12.12 13.03 -2.16
CA ASN A 135 13.51 12.79 -1.75
C ASN A 135 14.54 13.84 -2.23
N GLU A 136 14.15 14.90 -2.95
CA GLU A 136 15.12 15.83 -3.56
C GLU A 136 15.32 17.18 -2.83
N ASN A 137 14.75 17.41 -1.66
CA ASN A 137 15.09 18.60 -0.87
C ASN A 137 15.65 18.20 0.51
N ARG A 138 16.96 17.98 0.53
CA ARG A 138 17.81 18.04 1.73
C ARG A 138 18.77 19.21 1.60
#